data_AF-A0A522MLK5-F1
#
_entry.id   AF-A0A522MLK5-F1
#
_cell.length_a   1.000
_cell.length_b   1.000
_cell.length_c   1.000
_cell.angle_alpha   90.00
_cell.angle_beta   90.00
_cell.angle_gamma   90.00
#
_symmetry.space_group_name_H-M   'P 1'
#
loop_
_entity.id
_entity.type
_entity.pdbx_description
1 polymer ?
#
loop_
_entity_poly.entity_id
_entity_poly.type
_entity_poly.pdbx_seq_one_letter_code
_entity_poly.pdbx_strand_id
1 'polypeptide(L)'
;MPNAAARHFRRLQLMCSGILASLVAYALIVAVVPWPPEPALPQGEPLLWGFAFLAAVNLVTIMPVYRVMLAGPRRVFAIGQQPERLLAAHFVAHLTAFARLDAVSLLGLVLYLLTGRGDWFAIFTGVAALGMVVLWPRRTKVAALLAAPGLPPEAIAAPQ
;
A
#
# COMPACT_ATOMS: atom_id res chain seq x y z
N MET A 1 -26.17 -0.44 -6.47
CA MET A 1 -24.78 -0.91 -6.18
C MET A 1 -23.64 -0.21 -6.95
N PRO A 2 -23.74 0.22 -8.24
CA PRO A 2 -22.58 0.78 -8.96
C PRO A 2 -22.04 2.09 -8.36
N ASN A 3 -22.90 2.91 -7.77
CA ASN A 3 -22.50 4.17 -7.13
C ASN A 3 -21.67 4.01 -5.85
N ALA A 4 -21.86 2.91 -5.10
CA ALA A 4 -21.07 2.65 -3.88
C ALA A 4 -19.65 2.18 -4.23
N ALA A 5 -19.53 1.25 -5.18
CA ALA A 5 -18.25 0.77 -5.69
C ALA A 5 -17.43 1.89 -6.34
N ALA A 6 -18.08 2.77 -7.13
CA ALA A 6 -17.42 3.91 -7.76
C ALA A 6 -16.92 4.94 -6.73
N ARG A 7 -17.74 5.27 -5.72
CA ARG A 7 -17.33 6.16 -4.62
C ARG A 7 -16.17 5.58 -3.81
N HIS A 8 -16.22 4.30 -3.49
CA HIS A 8 -15.15 3.61 -2.79
C HIS A 8 -13.85 3.62 -3.60
N PHE A 9 -13.92 3.27 -4.89
CA PHE A 9 -12.77 3.32 -5.80
C PHE A 9 -12.15 4.72 -5.89
N ARG A 10 -12.97 5.77 -5.99
CA ARG A 10 -12.50 7.16 -6.02
C ARG A 10 -11.81 7.57 -4.72
N ARG A 11 -12.38 7.20 -3.57
CA ARG A 11 -11.75 7.43 -2.25
C ARG A 11 -10.40 6.72 -2.15
N LEU A 12 -10.33 5.48 -2.61
CA LEU A 12 -9.11 4.69 -2.60
C LEU A 12 -8.04 5.31 -3.51
N GLN A 13 -8.41 5.74 -4.71
CA GLN A 13 -7.49 6.44 -5.61
C GLN A 13 -6.96 7.73 -5.00
N LEU A 14 -7.82 8.58 -4.43
CA LEU A 14 -7.41 9.84 -3.82
C LEU A 14 -6.43 9.63 -2.67
N MET A 15 -6.70 8.64 -1.82
CA MET A 15 -5.83 8.26 -0.72
C MET A 15 -4.48 7.72 -1.23
N CYS A 16 -4.50 6.79 -2.20
CA CYS A 16 -3.28 6.23 -2.79
C CYS A 16 -2.45 7.30 -3.51
N SER A 17 -3.08 8.24 -4.22
CA SER A 17 -2.36 9.35 -4.86
C SER A 17 -1.78 10.31 -3.83
N GLY A 18 -2.48 10.56 -2.72
CA GLY A 18 -1.97 11.40 -1.63
C GLY A 18 -0.73 10.81 -0.99
N ILE A 19 -0.74 9.50 -0.72
CA ILE A 19 0.45 8.79 -0.22
C ILE A 19 1.54 8.71 -1.30
N LEU A 20 1.23 8.52 -2.58
CA LEU A 20 2.26 8.57 -3.62
C LEU A 20 2.91 9.96 -3.71
N ALA A 21 2.14 11.02 -3.48
CA ALA A 21 2.64 12.39 -3.50
C ALA A 21 3.58 12.70 -2.32
N SER A 22 3.48 11.99 -1.18
CA SER A 22 4.45 12.16 -0.08
C SER A 22 5.87 11.81 -0.53
N LEU A 23 6.04 10.83 -1.43
CA LEU A 23 7.34 10.45 -1.98
C LEU A 23 8.00 11.61 -2.73
N VAL A 24 7.20 12.41 -3.44
CA VAL A 24 7.66 13.62 -4.12
C VAL A 24 8.11 14.66 -3.10
N ALA A 25 7.35 14.85 -2.02
CA ALA A 25 7.73 15.73 -0.93
C ALA A 25 9.06 15.29 -0.28
N TYR A 26 9.27 14.00 -0.07
CA TYR A 26 10.54 13.47 0.46
C TYR A 26 11.70 13.71 -0.50
N ALA A 27 11.50 13.50 -1.80
CA ALA A 27 12.51 13.79 -2.82
C ALA A 27 12.86 15.30 -2.87
N LEU A 28 11.87 16.18 -2.72
CA LEU A 28 12.10 17.62 -2.63
C LEU A 28 12.90 18.00 -1.39
N ILE A 29 12.65 17.37 -0.24
CA ILE A 29 13.45 17.59 0.98
C ILE A 29 14.90 17.22 0.72
N VAL A 30 15.17 16.04 0.13
CA VAL A 30 16.53 15.59 -0.19
C VAL A 30 17.22 16.56 -1.17
N ALA A 31 16.50 17.10 -2.14
CA ALA A 31 17.04 18.04 -3.12
C ALA A 31 17.41 19.41 -2.53
N VAL A 32 16.73 19.85 -1.47
CA VAL A 32 16.93 21.18 -0.86
C VAL A 32 17.86 21.13 0.35
N VAL A 33 17.90 20.02 1.08
CA VAL A 33 18.73 19.88 2.27
C VAL A 33 20.21 19.74 1.86
N PRO A 34 21.09 20.67 2.28
CA PRO A 34 22.51 20.60 1.94
C PRO A 34 23.16 19.34 2.53
N TRP A 35 24.13 18.80 1.79
CA TRP A 35 24.85 17.60 2.19
C TRP A 35 25.52 17.81 3.56
N PRO A 36 25.27 16.95 4.57
CA PRO A 36 26.00 17.04 5.82
C PRO A 36 27.50 16.79 5.52
N PRO A 37 28.41 17.69 5.97
CA PRO A 37 29.83 17.62 5.66
C PRO A 37 30.53 16.41 6.28
N GLU A 38 29.98 15.85 7.37
CA GLU A 38 30.41 14.60 7.96
C GLU A 38 29.20 13.71 8.30
N PRO A 39 29.28 12.38 8.06
CA PRO A 39 28.22 11.46 8.44
C PRO A 39 28.09 11.39 9.96
N ALA A 40 26.88 11.57 10.48
CA ALA A 40 26.62 11.53 11.93
C ALA A 40 26.86 10.13 12.54
N LEU A 41 26.93 9.09 11.71
CA LEU A 41 27.17 7.71 12.12
C LEU A 41 28.37 7.12 11.37
N PRO A 42 29.49 6.81 12.06
CA PRO A 42 30.66 6.18 11.44
C PRO A 42 30.44 4.70 11.06
N GLN A 43 29.36 4.07 11.55
CA GLN A 43 29.00 2.66 11.31
C GLN A 43 27.91 2.49 10.23
N GLY A 44 27.87 3.36 9.22
CA GLY A 44 26.76 3.43 8.28
C GLY A 44 26.49 2.15 7.49
N GLU A 45 27.51 1.41 7.05
CA GLU A 45 27.32 0.29 6.12
C GLU A 45 26.52 -0.92 6.64
N PRO A 46 26.89 -1.55 7.77
CA PRO A 46 26.15 -2.70 8.30
C PRO A 46 24.72 -2.33 8.71
N LEU A 47 24.53 -1.09 9.20
CA LEU A 47 23.21 -0.56 9.58
C LEU A 47 22.29 -0.44 8.34
N LEU A 48 22.80 0.09 7.24
CA LEU A 48 22.06 0.24 5.97
C LEU A 48 21.61 -1.12 5.44
N TRP A 49 22.48 -2.14 5.49
CA TRP A 49 22.12 -3.50 5.11
C TRP A 49 21.08 -4.14 6.04
N GLY A 50 21.14 -3.88 7.35
CA GLY A 50 20.11 -4.29 8.30
C GLY A 50 18.73 -3.70 7.95
N PHE A 51 18.68 -2.41 7.62
CA PHE A 51 17.45 -1.75 7.18
C PHE A 51 16.99 -2.19 5.79
N ALA A 52 17.91 -2.48 4.88
CA ALA A 52 17.60 -3.05 3.57
C ALA A 52 16.93 -4.42 3.71
N PHE A 53 17.46 -5.27 4.59
CA PHE A 53 16.86 -6.55 4.92
C PHE A 53 15.45 -6.37 5.51
N LEU A 54 15.28 -5.46 6.46
CA LEU A 54 13.97 -5.17 7.05
C LEU A 54 12.96 -4.67 6.01
N ALA A 55 13.37 -3.79 5.11
CA ALA A 55 12.54 -3.31 4.00
C ALA A 55 12.19 -4.43 3.02
N ALA A 56 13.12 -5.34 2.73
CA ALA A 56 12.86 -6.50 1.87
C ALA A 56 11.84 -7.46 2.51
N VAL A 57 12.00 -7.77 3.81
CA VAL A 57 11.02 -8.57 4.57
C VAL A 57 9.66 -7.88 4.59
N ASN A 58 9.63 -6.57 4.79
CA ASN A 58 8.40 -5.78 4.72
C ASN A 58 7.74 -5.94 3.34
N LEU A 59 8.50 -5.81 2.25
CA LEU A 59 7.99 -5.92 0.88
C LEU A 59 7.38 -7.30 0.58
N VAL A 60 8.11 -8.37 0.93
CA VAL A 60 7.68 -9.76 0.70
C VAL A 60 6.43 -10.09 1.52
N THR A 61 6.26 -9.47 2.69
CA THR A 61 5.12 -9.72 3.58
C THR A 61 3.91 -8.82 3.32
N ILE A 62 3.99 -7.80 2.45
CA ILE A 62 2.85 -6.93 2.14
C ILE A 62 1.67 -7.73 1.57
N MET A 63 1.91 -8.56 0.54
CA MET A 63 0.83 -9.29 -0.12
C MET A 63 0.23 -10.41 0.75
N PRO A 64 1.02 -11.22 1.49
CA PRO A 64 0.49 -12.16 2.48
C PRO A 64 -0.39 -11.47 3.53
N VAL A 65 0.07 -10.38 4.13
CA VAL A 65 -0.70 -9.64 5.15
C VAL A 65 -1.97 -9.07 4.55
N TYR A 66 -1.88 -8.45 3.37
CA TYR A 66 -3.04 -7.95 2.64
C TYR A 66 -4.10 -9.04 2.39
N ARG A 67 -3.68 -10.26 2.01
CA ARG A 67 -4.58 -11.39 1.80
C ARG A 67 -5.23 -11.86 3.11
N VAL A 68 -4.46 -11.96 4.19
CA VAL A 68 -4.97 -12.35 5.52
C VAL A 68 -5.99 -11.33 6.02
N MET A 69 -5.72 -10.03 5.86
CA MET A 69 -6.64 -8.95 6.22
C MET A 69 -7.98 -9.04 5.48
N LEU A 70 -8.00 -9.64 4.27
CA LEU A 70 -9.24 -9.83 3.50
C LEU A 70 -9.88 -11.20 3.67
N ALA A 71 -9.14 -12.22 4.15
CA ALA A 71 -9.65 -13.58 4.26
C ALA A 71 -10.80 -13.68 5.27
N GLY A 72 -10.65 -13.09 6.45
CA GLY A 72 -11.69 -13.05 7.48
C GLY A 72 -12.94 -12.27 7.02
N PRO A 73 -12.80 -10.99 6.61
CA PRO A 73 -13.91 -10.18 6.12
C PRO A 73 -14.66 -10.80 4.93
N ARG A 74 -13.95 -11.46 4.01
CA ARG A 74 -14.59 -12.17 2.90
C ARG A 74 -15.46 -13.32 3.40
N ARG A 75 -14.99 -14.12 4.36
CA ARG A 75 -15.77 -15.23 4.91
C ARG A 75 -17.01 -14.74 5.67
N VAL A 76 -16.87 -13.69 6.48
CA VAL A 76 -17.96 -13.20 7.34
C VAL A 76 -18.98 -12.35 6.57
N PHE A 77 -18.53 -11.40 5.76
CA PHE A 77 -19.43 -10.41 5.14
C PHE A 77 -19.98 -10.83 3.77
N ALA A 78 -19.40 -11.83 3.11
CA ALA A 78 -20.00 -12.43 1.91
C ALA A 78 -21.25 -13.26 2.26
N ILE A 79 -21.21 -13.98 3.40
CA ILE A 79 -22.36 -14.76 3.89
C ILE A 79 -23.48 -13.83 4.36
N GLY A 80 -23.14 -12.73 5.04
CA GLY A 80 -24.12 -11.76 5.55
C GLY A 80 -24.68 -10.75 4.53
N GLN A 81 -24.29 -10.82 3.25
CA GLN A 81 -24.60 -9.80 2.22
C GLN A 81 -24.38 -8.35 2.68
N GLN A 82 -23.24 -8.07 3.33
CA GLN A 82 -22.88 -6.73 3.83
C GLN A 82 -21.75 -6.11 2.99
N PRO A 83 -22.03 -5.65 1.74
CA PRO A 83 -21.00 -5.18 0.81
C PRO A 83 -20.25 -3.96 1.34
N GLU A 84 -20.88 -3.11 2.15
CA GLU A 84 -20.23 -1.91 2.70
C GLU A 84 -19.12 -2.25 3.70
N ARG A 85 -19.31 -3.25 4.56
CA ARG A 85 -18.30 -3.71 5.51
C ARG A 85 -17.13 -4.40 4.82
N LEU A 86 -17.42 -5.14 3.75
CA LEU A 86 -16.40 -5.75 2.91
C LEU A 86 -15.55 -4.69 2.18
N LEU A 87 -16.17 -3.62 1.68
CA LEU A 87 -15.47 -2.48 1.08
C LEU A 87 -14.64 -1.72 2.14
N ALA A 88 -15.14 -1.55 3.37
CA ALA A 88 -14.36 -0.94 4.44
C ALA A 88 -13.10 -1.77 4.78
N ALA A 89 -13.23 -3.08 4.90
CA ALA A 89 -12.07 -3.97 5.09
C ALA A 89 -11.07 -3.89 3.92
N HIS A 90 -11.58 -3.78 2.69
CA HIS A 90 -10.74 -3.56 1.50
C HIS A 90 -9.98 -2.23 1.54
N PHE A 91 -10.64 -1.16 2.00
CA PHE A 91 -10.01 0.14 2.20
C PHE A 91 -8.85 0.03 3.19
N VAL A 92 -9.11 -0.56 4.35
CA VAL A 92 -8.10 -0.71 5.42
C VAL A 92 -6.92 -1.55 4.94
N ALA A 93 -7.16 -2.66 4.25
CA ALA A 93 -6.09 -3.51 3.73
C ALA A 93 -5.18 -2.75 2.74
N HIS A 94 -5.75 -1.95 1.83
CA HIS A 94 -4.96 -1.11 0.92
C HIS A 94 -4.23 0.01 1.65
N LEU A 95 -4.90 0.69 2.59
CA LEU A 95 -4.29 1.76 3.38
C LEU A 95 -3.08 1.23 4.15
N THR A 96 -3.20 0.07 4.81
CA THR A 96 -2.09 -0.57 5.52
C THR A 96 -0.96 -0.94 4.56
N ALA A 97 -1.26 -1.47 3.37
CA ALA A 97 -0.23 -1.80 2.38
C ALA A 97 0.53 -0.55 1.89
N PHE A 98 -0.18 0.55 1.59
CA PHE A 98 0.43 1.80 1.17
C PHE A 98 1.22 2.47 2.30
N ALA A 99 0.69 2.50 3.52
CA ALA A 99 1.39 3.04 4.69
C ALA A 99 2.69 2.28 4.98
N ARG A 100 2.70 0.95 4.78
CA ARG A 100 3.92 0.14 4.90
C ARG A 100 4.96 0.46 3.82
N LEU A 101 4.55 0.84 2.61
CA LEU A 101 5.47 1.27 1.55
C LEU A 101 5.98 2.68 1.80
N ASP A 102 5.10 3.58 2.23
CA ASP A 102 5.47 4.95 2.62
C ASP A 102 6.51 4.94 3.75
N ALA A 103 6.32 4.10 4.76
CA ALA A 103 7.29 3.90 5.83
C ALA A 103 8.68 3.46 5.34
N VAL A 104 8.78 2.71 4.22
CA VAL A 104 10.07 2.34 3.63
C VAL A 104 10.77 3.57 3.04
N SER A 105 10.03 4.42 2.32
CA SER A 105 10.61 5.66 1.78
C SER A 105 10.97 6.65 2.90
N LEU A 106 10.14 6.76 3.93
CA LEU A 106 10.39 7.58 5.11
C LEU A 106 11.64 7.09 5.87
N LEU A 107 11.82 5.77 6.00
CA LEU A 107 13.06 5.19 6.51
C LEU A 107 14.27 5.58 5.65
N GLY A 108 14.15 5.51 4.32
CA GLY A 108 15.19 5.97 3.41
C GLY A 108 15.55 7.45 3.61
N LEU A 109 14.56 8.31 3.84
CA LEU A 109 14.75 9.73 4.12
C LEU A 109 15.50 9.94 5.45
N VAL A 110 15.12 9.23 6.50
CA VAL A 110 15.81 9.27 7.80
C VAL A 110 17.27 8.83 7.64
N LEU A 111 17.51 7.74 6.91
CA LEU A 111 18.87 7.26 6.66
C LEU A 111 19.71 8.25 5.86
N TYR A 112 19.11 8.93 4.88
CA TYR A 112 19.78 10.03 4.17
C TYR A 112 20.20 11.15 5.12
N LEU A 113 19.31 11.61 6.00
CA LEU A 113 19.62 12.68 6.94
C LEU A 113 20.74 12.30 7.93
N LEU A 114 20.84 11.03 8.30
CA LEU A 114 21.86 10.53 9.24
C LEU A 114 23.21 10.24 8.57
N THR A 115 23.22 9.80 7.31
CA THR A 115 24.42 9.26 6.65
C THR A 115 24.89 10.07 5.45
N GLY A 116 24.08 10.99 4.94
CA GLY A 116 24.32 11.72 3.69
C GLY A 116 24.25 10.86 2.43
N ARG A 117 23.86 9.57 2.51
CA ARG A 117 23.89 8.68 1.34
C ARG A 117 22.63 8.77 0.49
N GLY A 118 22.66 9.61 -0.53
CA GLY A 118 21.55 9.79 -1.50
C GLY A 118 21.17 8.51 -2.25
N ASP A 119 22.13 7.64 -2.57
CA ASP A 119 21.89 6.38 -3.30
C ASP A 119 20.89 5.47 -2.57
N TRP A 120 21.05 5.35 -1.25
CA TRP A 120 20.18 4.51 -0.43
C TRP A 120 18.77 5.07 -0.34
N PHE A 121 18.63 6.39 -0.20
CA PHE A 121 17.32 7.04 -0.29
C PHE A 121 16.65 6.75 -1.63
N ALA A 122 17.37 6.87 -2.74
CA ALA A 122 16.84 6.58 -4.07
C ALA A 122 16.38 5.12 -4.19
N ILE A 123 17.14 4.17 -3.64
CA ILE A 123 16.77 2.74 -3.60
C ILE A 123 15.48 2.52 -2.80
N PHE A 124 15.43 2.97 -1.54
CA PHE A 124 14.25 2.76 -0.67
C PHE A 124 12.99 3.41 -1.25
N THR A 125 13.12 4.65 -1.73
CA THR A 125 12.01 5.41 -2.33
C THR A 125 11.58 4.82 -3.66
N GLY A 126 12.52 4.37 -4.50
CA GLY A 126 12.22 3.70 -5.78
C GLY A 126 11.49 2.38 -5.58
N VAL A 127 11.92 1.57 -4.62
CA VAL A 127 11.25 0.31 -4.25
C VAL A 127 9.85 0.58 -3.70
N ALA A 128 9.69 1.58 -2.83
CA ALA A 128 8.38 1.99 -2.31
C ALA A 128 7.44 2.43 -3.44
N ALA A 129 7.91 3.30 -4.34
CA ALA A 129 7.15 3.79 -5.49
C ALA A 129 6.73 2.64 -6.41
N LEU A 130 7.65 1.73 -6.73
CA LEU A 130 7.34 0.54 -7.54
C LEU A 130 6.27 -0.32 -6.86
N GLY A 131 6.39 -0.56 -5.55
CA GLY A 131 5.38 -1.27 -4.77
C GLY A 131 4.01 -0.59 -4.84
N MET A 132 3.95 0.74 -4.75
CA MET A 132 2.70 1.52 -4.83
C MET A 132 2.08 1.42 -6.23
N VAL A 133 2.89 1.45 -7.29
CA VAL A 133 2.42 1.27 -8.68
C VAL A 133 1.89 -0.15 -8.91
N VAL A 134 2.57 -1.18 -8.39
CA VAL A 134 2.12 -2.59 -8.49
C VAL A 134 0.81 -2.80 -7.73
N LEU A 135 0.66 -2.18 -6.57
CA LEU A 135 -0.54 -2.24 -5.73
C LEU A 135 -1.62 -1.22 -6.11
N TRP A 136 -1.44 -0.48 -7.20
CA TRP A 136 -2.34 0.58 -7.57
C TRP A 136 -3.80 0.09 -7.68
N PRO A 137 -4.76 0.82 -7.11
CA PRO A 137 -6.15 0.39 -7.11
C PRO A 137 -6.70 0.26 -8.53
N ARG A 138 -7.30 -0.90 -8.85
CA ARG A 138 -7.91 -1.19 -10.14
C ARG A 138 -9.42 -1.43 -9.99
N ARG A 139 -10.22 -0.85 -10.88
CA ARG A 139 -11.69 -1.01 -10.89
C ARG A 139 -12.11 -2.48 -10.97
N THR A 140 -11.37 -3.29 -11.72
CA THR A 140 -11.62 -4.73 -11.87
C THR A 140 -11.48 -5.51 -10.57
N LYS A 141 -10.52 -5.14 -9.69
CA LYS A 141 -10.35 -5.78 -8.38
C LYS A 141 -11.51 -5.46 -7.43
N VAL A 142 -12.03 -4.23 -7.46
CA VAL A 142 -13.20 -3.81 -6.66
C VAL A 142 -14.47 -4.50 -7.16
N ALA A 143 -14.65 -4.59 -8.48
CA ALA A 143 -15.78 -5.32 -9.07
C ALA A 143 -15.74 -6.82 -8.73
N ALA A 144 -14.58 -7.46 -8.82
CA ALA A 144 -14.40 -8.87 -8.45
C ALA A 144 -14.62 -9.12 -6.94
N LEU A 145 -14.36 -8.11 -6.09
CA LEU A 145 -14.62 -8.21 -4.65
C LEU A 145 -16.13 -8.28 -4.34
N LEU A 146 -16.95 -7.62 -5.16
CA LEU A 146 -18.41 -7.55 -5.03
C LEU A 146 -19.13 -8.66 -5.82
N ALA A 147 -18.47 -9.27 -6.81
CA ALA A 147 -18.99 -10.36 -7.62
C ALA A 147 -18.78 -11.75 -7.00
N ALA A 148 -18.05 -11.88 -5.88
CA ALA A 148 -17.80 -13.16 -5.23
C ALA A 148 -19.11 -13.75 -4.63
N PRO A 149 -19.31 -15.08 -4.72
CA PRO A 149 -20.62 -15.70 -4.87
C PRO A 149 -21.34 -15.90 -3.53
N GLY A 150 -22.60 -15.48 -3.49
CA GLY A 150 -23.58 -15.81 -2.44
C GLY A 150 -25.03 -15.81 -2.95
N LEU A 151 -25.22 -15.86 -4.27
CA LEU A 151 -26.54 -15.98 -4.90
C LEU A 151 -26.56 -17.27 -5.75
N PRO A 152 -27.36 -18.28 -5.40
CA PRO A 152 -27.65 -19.40 -6.28
C PRO A 152 -28.20 -18.88 -7.62
N PRO A 153 -27.76 -19.42 -8.78
CA PRO A 153 -28.28 -19.07 -10.10
C PRO A 153 -29.75 -19.47 -10.35
N GLU A 154 -30.47 -20.03 -9.37
CA GLU A 154 -31.83 -20.57 -9.54
C GLU A 154 -32.96 -19.53 -9.44
N ALA A 155 -32.69 -18.27 -9.12
CA ALA A 155 -33.74 -17.24 -8.99
C ALA A 155 -34.00 -16.41 -10.28
N ILE A 156 -33.39 -16.75 -11.42
CA ILE A 156 -33.58 -16.03 -12.70
C ILE A 156 -34.38 -16.86 -13.72
N ALA A 157 -34.76 -18.10 -13.41
CA ALA A 157 -35.54 -18.94 -14.33
C ALA A 157 -36.76 -19.60 -13.65
N ALA A 158 -37.85 -18.85 -13.57
CA ALA A 158 -39.26 -19.27 -13.74
C ALA A 158 -40.18 -18.23 -13.04
N PRO A 159 -41.22 -17.74 -13.73
CA PRO A 159 -42.49 -18.45 -13.66
C PRO A 159 -42.97 -18.93 -15.04
N GLN A 160 -43.77 -20.00 -14.97
CA GLN A 160 -44.50 -20.66 -16.04
C GLN A 160 -45.41 -19.71 -16.82
#